data_AF-A0A660RKW4-F1
#
_entry.id   AF-A0A660RKW4-F1
#
_cell.length_a   1.000
_cell.length_b   1.000
_cell.length_c   1.000
_cell.angle_alpha   90.00
_cell.angle_beta   90.00
_cell.angle_gamma   90.00
#
_symmetry.space_group_name_H-M   'P 1'
#
loop_
_entity.id
_entity.type
_entity.pdbx_description
1 polymer ?
#
loop_
_entity_poly.entity_id
_entity_poly.type
_entity_poly.pdbx_seq_one_letter_code
_entity_poly.pdbx_strand_id
1 'polypeptide(L)' 'MFKGKVVLNQKESESIYLLGIEASKSILKSFQPGQFLKIRINERMDPLIPRPFTIHALKENTVYIL' A
#
# COMPACT_ATOMS: atom_id res chain seq x y z
N MET A 1 7.71 -4.88 10.36
CA MET A 1 6.48 -4.22 9.90
C MET A 1 6.85 -2.77 9.59
N PHE A 2 6.51 -2.26 8.41
CA PHE A 2 6.90 -0.91 8.00
C PHE A 2 5.77 0.08 8.25
N LYS A 3 6.11 1.35 8.50
CA LYS A 3 5.15 2.45 8.60
C LYS A 3 5.18 3.25 7.31
N GLY A 4 4.01 3.64 6.84
CA GLY A 4 3.84 4.54 5.71
C GLY A 4 2.73 5.55 5.99
N LYS A 5 2.71 6.64 5.24
CA LYS A 5 1.70 7.71 5.36
C LYS A 5 0.84 7.72 4.11
N VAL A 6 -0.48 7.72 4.28
CA VAL A 6 -1.38 7.93 3.13
C VAL A 6 -1.21 9.37 2.64
N VAL A 7 -0.83 9.52 1.38
CA VAL A 7 -0.65 10.82 0.71
C VAL A 7 -1.65 11.03 -0.43
N LEU A 8 -2.26 9.97 -0.93
CA LEU A 8 -3.30 10.01 -1.95
C LEU A 8 -4.38 8.97 -1.62
N ASN A 9 -5.65 9.35 -1.78
CA ASN A 9 -6.81 8.45 -1.78
C ASN A 9 -7.80 8.95 -2.83
N GLN A 10 -7.55 8.61 -4.09
CA GLN A 10 -8.31 9.11 -5.23
C GLN A 10 -9.33 8.05 -5.66
N LYS A 11 -10.58 8.45 -5.88
CA LYS A 11 -11.60 7.59 -6.47
C LYS A 11 -11.39 7.51 -7.98
N GLU A 12 -11.09 6.33 -8.50
CA GLU A 12 -10.91 6.11 -9.95
C GLU A 12 -12.22 5.67 -10.61
N SER A 13 -13.06 4.92 -9.89
CA SER A 13 -14.37 4.46 -10.36
C SER A 13 -15.31 4.19 -9.18
N GLU A 14 -16.52 3.72 -9.46
CA GLU A 14 -17.42 3.22 -8.42
C GLU A 14 -16.73 2.10 -7.61
N SER A 15 -16.57 2.33 -6.31
CA SER A 15 -15.91 1.40 -5.37
C SER A 15 -14.42 1.07 -5.64
N ILE A 16 -13.74 1.80 -6.54
CA ILE A 16 -12.31 1.61 -6.83
C ILE A 16 -11.54 2.88 -6.46
N TYR A 17 -10.48 2.72 -5.68
CA TYR A 17 -9.69 3.81 -5.13
C TYR A 17 -8.19 3.58 -5.35
N LEU A 18 -7.53 4.54 -5.98
CA LEU A 18 -6.08 4.62 -6.04
C LEU A 18 -5.55 5.20 -4.73
N LEU A 19 -4.85 4.37 -3.96
CA LEU A 19 -4.23 4.78 -2.71
C LEU A 19 -2.72 4.92 -2.91
N GLY A 20 -2.19 6.09 -2.57
CA GLY A 20 -0.76 6.37 -2.53
C GLY A 20 -0.25 6.40 -1.10
N ILE A 21 0.75 5.58 -0.80
CA ILE A 21 1.37 5.46 0.53
C ILE A 21 2.83 5.86 0.41
N GLU A 22 3.21 6.95 1.09
CA GLU A 22 4.60 7.36 1.23
C GLU A 22 5.32 6.43 2.21
N ALA A 23 6.50 5.94 1.81
CA ALA A 23 7.37 5.10 2.62
C ALA A 23 8.85 5.39 2.34
N SER A 24 9.76 4.85 3.16
CA SER A 24 11.19 5.10 2.97
C SER A 24 11.70 4.49 1.65
N LYS A 25 12.58 5.23 0.95
CA LYS A 25 13.22 4.77 -0.30
C LYS A 25 13.88 3.40 -0.17
N SER A 26 14.47 3.12 1.00
CA SER A 26 15.13 1.84 1.28
C SER A 26 14.18 0.64 1.17
N ILE A 27 12.93 0.80 1.63
CA ILE A 27 11.92 -0.25 1.55
C ILE A 27 11.43 -0.39 0.12
N LEU A 28 11.09 0.73 -0.53
CA LEU A 28 10.52 0.71 -1.88
C LEU A 28 11.46 0.11 -2.93
N LYS A 29 12.78 0.31 -2.77
CA LYS A 29 13.80 -0.31 -3.64
C LYS A 29 13.79 -1.85 -3.60
N SER A 30 13.26 -2.45 -2.54
CA SER A 30 13.19 -3.91 -2.43
C SER A 30 12.01 -4.53 -3.20
N PHE A 31 11.02 -3.72 -3.60
CA PHE A 31 9.82 -4.21 -4.24
C PHE A 31 10.09 -4.58 -5.69
N GLN A 32 9.45 -5.66 -6.13
CA GLN A 32 9.56 -6.23 -7.46
C GLN A 32 8.17 -6.31 -8.12
N PRO A 33 8.08 -6.24 -9.46
CA PRO A 33 6.82 -6.45 -10.17
C PRO A 33 6.14 -7.78 -9.79
N GLY A 34 4.81 -7.76 -9.65
CA GLY A 34 4.02 -8.95 -9.28
C GLY A 34 3.92 -9.22 -7.78
N GLN A 35 4.57 -8.41 -6.94
CA GLN A 35 4.45 -8.53 -5.49
C GLN A 35 3.17 -7.86 -4.93
N PHE A 36 2.83 -8.25 -3.71
CA PHE A 36 1.69 -7.74 -2.95
C PHE A 36 2.11 -7.35 -1.54
N LEU A 37 1.32 -6.48 -0.92
CA LEU A 37 1.51 -5.95 0.43
C LEU A 37 0.34 -6.36 1.31
N LYS A 38 0.61 -6.60 2.58
CA LYS A 38 -0.42 -6.70 3.61
C LYS A 38 -0.45 -5.37 4.36
N ILE A 39 -1.61 -4.71 4.36
CA ILE A 39 -1.78 -3.41 5.00
C ILE A 39 -2.44 -3.61 6.36
N ARG A 40 -1.93 -2.91 7.37
CA ARG A 40 -2.45 -2.91 8.72
C ARG A 40 -2.68 -1.46 9.15
N ILE A 41 -3.89 -1.14 9.60
CA ILE A 41 -4.32 0.22 9.98
C ILE A 41 -4.35 0.47 11.49
N ASN A 42 -4.24 -0.58 12.32
CA ASN A 42 -4.27 -0.49 13.78
C ASN A 42 -3.40 -1.59 14.41
N GLU A 43 -3.11 -1.49 15.71
CA GLU A 43 -2.34 -2.50 16.45
C GLU A 43 -3.23 -3.63 17.00
N ARG A 44 -4.53 -3.65 16.67
CA ARG A 44 -5.44 -4.69 17.16
C ARG A 44 -5.09 -6.03 16.53
N MET A 45 -5.23 -7.10 17.32
CA MET A 45 -5.20 -8.46 16.83
C MET A 45 -6.58 -8.78 16.26
N ASP A 46 -6.85 -8.32 15.04
CA ASP A 46 -8.07 -8.70 14.36
C ASP A 46 -7.98 -10.19 13.97
N PRO A 47 -8.98 -11.03 14.31
CA PRO A 47 -8.98 -12.45 13.96
C PRO A 47 -9.13 -12.69 12.45
N LEU A 48 -9.41 -11.63 11.69
CA LEU A 48 -9.61 -11.68 10.25
C LEU A 48 -8.27 -11.68 9.50
N ILE A 49 -8.14 -12.57 8.52
CA ILE A 49 -6.95 -12.71 7.68
C ILE A 49 -6.67 -11.39 6.94
N PRO A 50 -5.44 -10.82 7.03
CA PRO A 50 -5.06 -9.61 6.31
C PRO A 50 -5.28 -9.78 4.80
N ARG A 51 -5.89 -8.78 4.16
CA ARG A 51 -6.09 -8.76 2.71
C ARG A 51 -4.78 -8.34 2.02
N PRO A 52 -4.29 -9.13 1.04
CA PRO A 52 -3.18 -8.70 0.20
C PRO A 52 -3.67 -7.66 -0.81
N PHE A 53 -2.87 -6.62 -1.03
CA PHE A 53 -3.06 -5.62 -2.08
C PHE A 53 -1.88 -5.70 -3.05
N THR A 54 -2.16 -5.83 -4.33
CA THR A 54 -1.12 -5.84 -5.37
C THR A 54 -0.47 -4.47 -5.46
N ILE A 55 0.85 -4.44 -5.65
CA ILE A 55 1.56 -3.19 -5.93
C ILE A 55 1.23 -2.79 -7.36
N HIS A 56 0.50 -1.69 -7.51
CA HIS A 56 0.14 -1.13 -8.81
C HIS A 56 1.33 -0.39 -9.45
N ALA A 57 1.99 0.48 -8.68
CA ALA A 57 3.13 1.26 -9.16
C ALA A 57 4.02 1.76 -8.02
N LEU A 58 5.24 2.16 -8.37
CA LEU A 58 6.18 2.90 -7.51
C LEU A 58 6.56 4.20 -8.22
N LYS A 59 6.43 5.33 -7.53
CA LYS A 59 6.90 6.63 -8.02
C LYS A 59 7.53 7.39 -6.86
N GLU A 60 8.79 7.79 -7.04
CA GLU A 60 9.58 8.50 -6.02
C GLU A 60 9.59 7.77 -4.67
N ASN A 61 8.89 8.31 -3.66
CA ASN A 61 8.76 7.74 -2.32
C ASN A 61 7.37 7.14 -2.06
N THR A 62 6.58 6.93 -3.10
CA THR A 62 5.18 6.50 -2.97
C THR A 62 4.98 5.15 -3.63
N VAL A 63 4.37 4.23 -2.89
CA VAL A 63 3.79 3.01 -3.45
C VAL A 63 2.30 3.23 -3.68
N TYR A 64 1.84 2.80 -4.84
CA TYR A 64 0.44 2.87 -5.22
C TYR A 64 -0.18 1.47 -5.19
N ILE A 65 -1.40 1.39 -4.66
CA ILE A 65 -2.28 0.22 -4.73
C ILE A 65 -3.60 0.69 -5.33
N LEU A 66 -4.25 -0.20 -6.08
CA LEU A 66 -5.52 0.06 -6.78
C LEU A 66 -6.44 -1.16 -6.61
#